data_AF-A0A3B0JQ02-F1
#
_entry.id   AF-A0A3B0JQ02-F1
#
_cell.length_a   1.000
_cell.length_b   1.000
_cell.length_c   1.000
_cell.angle_alpha   90.00
_cell.angle_beta   90.00
_cell.angle_gamma   90.00
#
_symmetry.space_group_name_H-M   'P 1'
#
loop_
_entity.id
_entity.type
_entity.pdbx_description
1 polymer ?
#
loop_
_entity_poly.entity_id
_entity_poly.type
_entity_poly.pdbx_seq_one_letter_code
_entity_poly.pdbx_strand_id
1 'polypeptide(L)'
;MVRKKTDSWKKLYFRLIREHYNEQRKVQVIRSQLRRFQAHRARMQTDFQQEAEHLRKQMETMDYIRQELDRLERTKHRMTPKKRQQLSALQKKMPVDSLEERLKIMEISELSDAGLPAQPEMERQLVKMNADKRAIKRNNDKTMVTIEDIRCLETISKFLRKGNCTRIEIRPYVNRGNWLEATMAAGNPSDVKATIVLDRLHKVGKGRTKGRHLTRQQLEVHPRSILLK
;
A
#
# COMPACT_ATOMS: atom_id res chain seq x y z
N MET A 1 -39.30 32.02 12.64
CA MET A 1 -37.84 31.78 12.80
C MET A 1 -37.48 30.43 12.17
N VAL A 2 -36.90 30.43 10.95
CA VAL A 2 -36.53 29.20 10.24
C VAL A 2 -35.08 28.86 10.57
N ARG A 3 -34.85 27.82 11.38
CA ARG A 3 -33.49 27.33 11.69
C ARG A 3 -32.85 26.78 10.41
N LYS A 4 -31.76 27.43 9.99
CA LYS A 4 -30.96 27.11 8.80
C LYS A 4 -30.43 25.67 8.86
N LYS A 5 -30.97 24.76 8.04
CA LYS A 5 -30.44 23.40 7.78
C LYS A 5 -29.10 23.40 7.01
N THR A 6 -28.54 24.56 6.68
CA THR A 6 -27.37 24.71 5.80
C THR A 6 -26.01 24.37 6.43
N ASP A 7 -25.96 24.06 7.72
CA ASP A 7 -24.68 23.81 8.43
C ASP A 7 -24.39 22.33 8.73
N SER A 8 -25.34 21.41 8.54
CA SER A 8 -25.10 19.99 8.87
C SER A 8 -24.09 19.33 7.93
N TRP A 9 -24.19 19.59 6.62
CA TRP A 9 -23.29 19.03 5.62
C TRP A 9 -21.86 19.57 5.79
N LYS A 10 -21.70 20.85 6.17
CA LYS A 10 -20.39 21.45 6.45
C LYS A 10 -19.72 20.78 7.64
N LYS A 11 -20.48 20.55 8.72
CA LYS A 11 -19.97 19.84 9.91
C LYS A 11 -19.56 18.42 9.58
N LEU A 12 -20.34 17.71 8.77
CA LEU A 12 -20.01 16.37 8.31
C LEU A 12 -18.74 16.37 7.43
N TYR A 13 -18.64 17.31 6.49
CA TYR A 13 -17.47 17.48 5.63
C TYR A 13 -16.19 17.72 6.44
N PHE A 14 -16.21 18.65 7.39
CA PHE A 14 -15.04 18.90 8.24
C PHE A 14 -14.70 17.71 9.14
N ARG A 15 -15.70 16.96 9.61
CA ARG A 15 -15.47 15.71 10.35
C ARG A 15 -14.75 14.68 9.49
N LEU A 16 -15.24 14.44 8.27
CA LEU A 16 -14.64 13.49 7.33
C LEU A 16 -13.20 13.89 6.95
N ILE A 17 -12.92 15.17 6.72
CA ILE A 17 -11.55 15.64 6.48
C ILE A 17 -10.64 15.31 7.68
N ARG A 18 -11.12 15.58 8.90
CA ARG A 18 -10.34 15.34 10.11
C ARG A 18 -10.08 13.85 10.32
N GLU A 19 -11.08 13.01 10.09
CA GLU A 19 -10.96 11.54 10.12
C GLU A 19 -9.96 11.05 9.07
N HIS A 20 -10.07 11.51 7.83
CA HIS A 20 -9.14 11.16 6.75
C HIS A 20 -7.70 11.55 7.09
N TYR A 21 -7.46 12.76 7.61
CA TYR A 21 -6.14 13.19 8.04
C TYR A 21 -5.58 12.33 9.18
N ASN A 22 -6.42 11.98 10.17
CA ASN A 22 -6.03 11.09 11.25
C ASN A 22 -5.68 9.68 10.75
N GLU A 23 -6.44 9.14 9.80
CA GLU A 23 -6.15 7.85 9.16
C GLU A 23 -4.84 7.88 8.37
N GLN A 24 -4.59 8.94 7.59
CA GLN A 24 -3.33 9.11 6.88
C GLN A 24 -2.14 9.12 7.85
N ARG A 25 -2.27 9.80 9.00
CA ARG A 25 -1.24 9.82 10.04
C ARG A 25 -1.00 8.42 10.64
N LYS A 26 -2.07 7.66 10.91
CA LYS A 26 -1.96 6.26 11.39
C LYS A 26 -1.22 5.39 10.37
N VAL A 27 -1.57 5.50 9.08
CA VAL A 27 -0.90 4.77 7.99
C VAL A 27 0.59 5.12 7.94
N GLN A 28 0.95 6.39 8.10
CA GLN A 28 2.35 6.82 8.12
C GLN A 28 3.14 6.23 9.30
N VAL A 29 2.53 6.18 10.49
CA VAL A 29 3.14 5.55 11.67
C VAL A 29 3.37 4.05 11.42
N ILE A 30 2.36 3.33 10.94
CA ILE A 30 2.46 1.89 10.65
C ILE A 30 3.55 1.62 9.60
N ARG A 31 3.61 2.41 8.52
CA ARG A 31 4.68 2.31 7.51
C ARG A 31 6.07 2.52 8.09
N SER A 32 6.19 3.40 9.08
CA SER A 32 7.48 3.70 9.71
C SER A 32 7.89 2.57 10.65
N GLN A 33 6.95 2.00 11.39
CA GLN A 33 7.17 0.79 12.20
C GLN A 33 7.56 -0.41 11.34
N LEU A 34 6.85 -0.65 10.23
CA LEU A 34 7.14 -1.75 9.31
C LEU A 34 8.56 -1.65 8.74
N ARG A 35 8.99 -0.44 8.35
CA ARG A 35 10.38 -0.20 7.90
C ARG A 35 11.40 -0.49 8.98
N ARG A 36 11.13 -0.11 10.25
CA ARG A 36 12.02 -0.42 11.37
C ARG A 36 12.13 -1.93 11.62
N PHE A 37 11.01 -2.65 11.61
CA PHE A 37 11.03 -4.10 11.78
C PHE A 37 11.74 -4.83 10.64
N GLN A 38 11.54 -4.39 9.39
CA GLN A 38 12.28 -4.92 8.25
C GLN A 38 13.79 -4.69 8.38
N ALA A 39 14.21 -3.47 8.75
CA ALA A 39 15.63 -3.17 8.97
C ALA A 39 16.22 -3.99 10.13
N HIS A 40 15.46 -4.18 11.22
CA HIS A 40 15.89 -4.99 12.35
C HIS A 40 16.03 -6.47 11.96
N ARG A 41 15.06 -7.02 11.24
CA ARG A 41 15.13 -8.39 10.71
C ARG A 41 16.33 -8.61 9.79
N ALA A 42 16.61 -7.66 8.90
CA ALA A 42 17.78 -7.73 8.03
C ALA A 42 19.09 -7.78 8.82
N ARG A 43 19.21 -6.97 9.88
CA ARG A 43 20.38 -7.00 10.78
C ARG A 43 20.52 -8.32 11.52
N MET A 44 19.43 -8.82 12.10
CA MET A 44 19.43 -10.12 12.77
C MET A 44 19.86 -11.24 11.82
N GLN A 45 19.39 -11.21 10.57
CA GLN A 45 19.77 -12.20 9.57
C GLN A 45 21.25 -12.13 9.21
N THR A 46 21.83 -10.92 9.08
CA THR A 46 23.28 -10.78 8.87
C THR A 46 24.09 -11.23 10.07
N ASP A 47 23.62 -10.96 11.29
CA ASP A 47 24.30 -11.39 12.52
C ASP A 47 24.31 -12.92 12.63
N PHE A 48 23.18 -13.59 12.34
CA PHE A 48 23.10 -15.05 12.30
C PHE A 48 24.01 -15.67 11.23
N GLN A 49 24.10 -15.06 10.05
CA GLN A 49 25.00 -15.54 9.00
C GLN A 49 26.46 -15.42 9.43
N GLN A 50 26.85 -14.30 10.05
CA GLN A 50 28.21 -14.12 10.56
C GLN A 50 28.53 -15.13 11.69
N GLU A 51 27.59 -15.39 12.60
CA GLU A 51 27.75 -16.38 13.67
C GLU A 51 27.89 -17.80 13.09
N ALA A 52 27.05 -18.16 12.12
CA ALA A 52 27.13 -19.45 11.42
C ALA A 52 28.47 -19.64 10.70
N GLU A 53 28.96 -18.62 9.99
CA GLU A 53 30.27 -18.64 9.34
C GLU A 53 31.42 -18.77 10.35
N HIS A 54 31.35 -18.05 11.47
CA HIS A 54 32.34 -18.13 12.53
C HIS A 54 32.40 -19.54 13.13
N LEU A 55 31.24 -20.12 13.48
CA LEU A 55 31.15 -21.49 13.99
C LEU A 55 31.67 -22.51 12.97
N ARG A 56 31.33 -22.34 11.69
CA ARG A 56 31.82 -23.21 10.62
C ARG A 56 33.35 -23.18 10.51
N LYS A 57 33.97 -22.00 10.54
CA LYS A 57 35.44 -21.86 10.54
C LYS A 57 36.08 -22.50 11.78
N GLN A 58 35.46 -22.35 12.95
CA GLN A 58 35.93 -23.02 14.17
C GLN A 58 35.89 -24.54 14.00
N MET A 59 34.79 -25.10 13.47
CA MET A 59 34.70 -26.54 13.19
C MET A 59 35.78 -27.03 12.21
N GLU A 60 35.99 -26.31 11.10
CA GLU A 60 37.03 -26.65 10.13
C GLU A 60 38.43 -26.68 10.77
N THR A 61 38.70 -25.72 11.67
CA THR A 61 39.96 -25.67 12.43
C THR A 61 40.09 -26.86 13.37
N MET A 62 39.01 -27.22 14.07
CA MET A 62 38.97 -28.36 14.98
C MET A 62 39.14 -29.69 14.24
N ASP A 63 38.51 -29.85 13.08
CA ASP A 63 38.64 -31.02 12.23
C ASP A 63 40.07 -31.17 11.68
N TYR A 64 40.71 -30.06 11.30
CA TYR A 64 42.12 -30.07 10.94
C TYR A 64 43.00 -30.57 12.10
N ILE A 65 42.79 -30.05 13.32
CA ILE A 65 43.54 -30.48 14.50
C ILE A 65 43.32 -31.97 14.79
N ARG A 66 42.08 -32.46 14.66
CA ARG A 66 41.78 -33.90 14.81
C ARG A 66 42.51 -34.74 13.78
N GLN A 67 42.48 -34.34 12.50
CA GLN A 67 43.23 -35.04 11.45
C GLN A 67 44.73 -35.09 11.73
N GLU A 68 45.32 -33.99 12.22
CA GLU A 68 46.72 -33.96 12.62
C GLU A 68 47.01 -34.86 13.83
N LEU A 69 46.13 -34.89 14.83
CA LEU A 69 46.24 -35.80 15.97
C LEU A 69 46.15 -37.27 15.53
N ASP A 70 45.25 -37.60 14.60
CA ASP A 70 45.11 -38.95 14.05
C ASP A 70 46.34 -39.36 13.22
N ARG A 71 46.93 -38.43 12.45
CA ARG A 71 48.20 -38.65 11.74
C ARG A 71 49.35 -38.94 12.72
N LEU A 72 49.42 -38.18 13.81
CA LEU A 72 50.40 -38.41 14.88
C LEU A 72 50.17 -39.74 15.60
N GLU A 73 48.91 -40.14 15.80
CA GLU A 73 48.58 -41.44 16.38
C GLU A 73 49.07 -42.61 15.51
N ARG A 74 48.97 -42.51 14.18
CA ARG A 74 49.50 -43.54 13.27
C ARG A 74 51.03 -43.71 13.39
N THR A 75 51.74 -42.64 13.75
CA THR A 75 53.20 -42.65 13.96
C THR A 75 53.63 -42.81 15.43
N LYS A 76 52.68 -43.10 16.32
CA LYS A 76 52.86 -43.21 17.79
C LYS A 76 53.99 -44.14 18.21
N HIS A 77 54.25 -45.21 17.45
CA HIS A 77 55.34 -46.15 17.70
C HIS A 77 56.74 -45.49 17.66
N ARG A 78 56.91 -44.39 16.91
CA ARG A 78 58.15 -43.62 16.84
C ARG A 78 58.28 -42.53 17.92
N MET A 79 57.23 -42.30 18.71
CA MET A 79 57.19 -41.27 19.75
C MET A 79 57.68 -41.79 21.10
N THR A 80 58.26 -40.90 21.90
CA THR A 80 58.63 -41.19 23.30
C THR A 80 57.37 -41.39 24.18
N PRO A 81 57.44 -42.17 25.28
CA PRO A 81 56.29 -42.46 26.14
C PRO A 81 55.59 -41.19 26.65
N LYS A 82 56.37 -40.17 27.02
CA LYS A 82 55.88 -38.85 27.48
C LYS A 82 55.04 -38.15 26.39
N LYS A 83 55.49 -38.18 25.13
CA LYS A 83 54.77 -37.61 24.00
C LYS A 83 53.49 -38.39 23.67
N ARG A 84 53.50 -39.72 23.81
CA ARG A 84 52.29 -40.56 23.64
C ARG A 84 51.22 -40.23 24.68
N GLN A 85 51.62 -40.00 25.92
CA GLN A 85 50.70 -39.62 27.00
C GLN A 85 50.11 -38.22 26.77
N GLN A 86 50.92 -37.27 26.30
CA GLN A 86 50.45 -35.94 25.90
C GLN A 86 49.47 -35.99 24.72
N LEU A 87 49.74 -36.82 23.71
CA LEU A 87 48.83 -37.02 22.57
C LEU A 87 47.46 -37.55 23.02
N SER A 88 47.44 -38.57 23.88
CA SER A 88 46.20 -39.12 24.41
C SER A 88 45.45 -38.12 25.29
N ALA A 89 46.16 -37.31 26.07
CA ALA A 89 45.56 -36.24 26.85
C ALA A 89 44.97 -35.13 25.97
N LEU A 90 45.61 -34.80 24.84
CA LEU A 90 45.11 -33.85 23.86
C LEU A 90 43.86 -34.38 23.16
N GLN A 91 43.87 -35.62 22.66
CA GLN A 91 42.69 -36.25 22.05
C GLN A 91 41.49 -36.28 23.01
N LYS A 92 41.71 -36.58 24.31
CA LYS A 92 40.64 -36.56 25.33
C LYS A 92 40.12 -35.15 25.65
N LYS A 93 40.92 -34.12 25.42
CA LYS A 93 40.54 -32.71 25.64
C LYS A 93 39.91 -32.08 24.40
N MET A 94 39.98 -32.74 23.24
CA MET A 94 39.25 -32.29 22.08
C MET A 94 37.75 -32.39 22.39
N PRO A 95 36.98 -31.33 22.15
CA PRO A 95 35.54 -31.44 22.05
C PRO A 95 35.24 -32.59 21.09
N VAL A 96 34.62 -33.65 21.60
CA VAL A 96 33.94 -34.63 20.74
C VAL A 96 32.91 -33.82 19.96
N ASP A 97 32.70 -34.13 18.68
CA ASP A 97 31.57 -33.56 17.92
C ASP A 97 30.31 -33.72 18.75
N SER A 98 29.97 -32.73 19.57
CA SER A 98 28.77 -32.82 20.35
C SER A 98 27.69 -32.65 19.30
N LEU A 99 26.81 -33.64 19.23
CA LEU A 99 25.63 -33.59 18.40
C LEU A 99 24.95 -32.21 18.58
N GLU A 100 25.02 -31.66 19.79
CA GLU A 100 24.58 -30.33 20.19
C GLU A 100 25.21 -29.18 19.39
N GLU A 101 26.52 -29.13 19.14
CA GLU A 101 27.13 -28.06 18.33
C GLU A 101 26.76 -28.17 16.84
N ARG A 102 26.67 -29.39 16.32
CA ARG A 102 26.19 -29.63 14.94
C ARG A 102 24.71 -29.30 14.80
N LEU A 103 23.90 -29.67 15.78
CA LEU A 103 22.48 -29.32 15.86
C LEU A 103 22.31 -27.81 15.96
N LYS A 104 23.17 -27.11 16.73
CA LYS A 104 23.12 -25.65 16.85
C LYS A 104 23.41 -24.97 15.52
N ILE A 105 24.39 -25.44 14.75
CA ILE A 105 24.67 -24.90 13.41
C ILE A 105 23.52 -25.21 12.45
N MET A 106 22.97 -26.43 12.50
CA MET A 106 21.80 -26.83 11.69
C MET A 106 20.59 -25.96 12.03
N GLU A 107 20.28 -25.78 13.31
CA GLU A 107 19.17 -24.96 13.80
C GLU A 107 19.35 -23.48 13.43
N ILE A 108 20.56 -22.91 13.58
CA ILE A 108 20.85 -21.53 13.14
C ILE A 108 20.72 -21.40 11.61
N SER A 109 21.16 -22.42 10.85
CA SER A 109 21.06 -22.41 9.38
C SER A 109 19.62 -22.54 8.92
N GLU A 110 18.84 -23.43 9.54
CA GLU A 110 17.40 -23.59 9.29
C GLU A 110 16.62 -22.34 9.70
N LEU A 111 16.96 -21.67 10.80
CA LEU A 111 16.35 -20.40 11.20
C LEU A 111 16.73 -19.24 10.25
N SER A 112 17.93 -19.29 9.66
CA SER A 112 18.38 -18.33 8.65
C SER A 112 17.65 -18.50 7.32
N ASP A 113 17.44 -19.75 6.88
CA ASP A 113 16.82 -20.08 5.58
C ASP A 113 15.29 -20.12 5.64
N ALA A 114 14.72 -20.68 6.71
CA ALA A 114 13.30 -20.61 7.03
C ALA A 114 13.03 -19.28 7.72
N GLY A 115 13.14 -18.19 6.95
CA GLY A 115 13.14 -16.85 7.50
C GLY A 115 12.04 -16.65 8.55
N LEU A 116 12.43 -16.60 9.83
CA LEU A 116 11.62 -16.44 11.06
C LEU A 116 10.16 -16.89 10.89
N PRO A 117 9.72 -18.02 11.50
CA PRO A 117 8.33 -18.45 11.42
C PRO A 117 7.46 -17.25 11.76
N ALA A 118 6.76 -16.75 10.74
CA ALA A 118 5.99 -15.55 10.88
C ALA A 118 4.96 -15.86 11.95
N GLN A 119 5.04 -15.14 13.08
CA GLN A 119 4.10 -15.36 14.17
C GLN A 119 2.69 -15.36 13.57
N PRO A 120 1.91 -16.45 13.72
CA PRO A 120 0.63 -16.59 13.02
C PRO A 120 -0.32 -15.43 13.34
N GLU A 121 -0.15 -14.80 14.50
CA GLU A 121 -0.85 -13.60 14.89
C GLU A 121 -0.44 -12.35 14.09
N MET A 122 0.85 -12.19 13.80
CA MET A 122 1.37 -11.09 12.99
C MET A 122 0.93 -11.22 11.52
N GLU A 123 0.91 -12.44 10.97
CA GLU A 123 0.37 -12.69 9.62
C GLU A 123 -1.12 -12.39 9.54
N ARG A 124 -1.92 -12.84 10.52
CA ARG A 124 -3.35 -12.51 10.61
C ARG A 124 -3.59 -11.01 10.68
N GLN A 125 -2.78 -10.28 11.46
CA GLN A 125 -2.83 -8.82 11.51
C GLN A 125 -2.46 -8.20 10.16
N LEU A 126 -1.47 -8.74 9.45
CA LEU A 126 -1.03 -8.24 8.15
C LEU A 126 -2.08 -8.47 7.05
N VAL A 127 -2.76 -9.63 7.08
CA VAL A 127 -3.91 -9.92 6.23
C VAL A 127 -5.05 -8.95 6.50
N LYS A 128 -5.37 -8.71 7.78
CA LYS A 128 -6.41 -7.74 8.19
C LYS A 128 -6.07 -6.32 7.75
N MET A 129 -4.84 -5.85 7.97
CA MET A 129 -4.38 -4.53 7.52
C MET A 129 -4.45 -4.39 6.00
N ASN A 130 -4.14 -5.44 5.26
CA ASN A 130 -4.26 -5.42 3.80
C ASN A 130 -5.71 -5.39 3.33
N ALA A 131 -6.63 -6.05 4.02
CA ALA A 131 -8.06 -5.95 3.77
C ALA A 131 -8.57 -4.52 4.06
N ASP A 132 -8.19 -3.96 5.21
CA ASP A 132 -8.54 -2.59 5.61
C ASP A 132 -7.99 -1.57 4.60
N LYS A 133 -6.74 -1.72 4.16
CA LYS A 133 -6.12 -0.89 3.12
C LYS A 133 -6.93 -0.92 1.81
N ARG A 134 -7.42 -2.08 1.39
CA ARG A 134 -8.27 -2.20 0.19
C ARG A 134 -9.63 -1.52 0.40
N ALA A 135 -10.23 -1.69 1.58
CA ALA A 135 -11.49 -1.04 1.91
C ALA A 135 -11.36 0.49 1.92
N ILE A 136 -10.31 1.03 2.54
CA ILE A 136 -10.01 2.47 2.54
C ILE A 136 -9.81 2.97 1.11
N LYS A 137 -9.07 2.24 0.26
CA LYS A 137 -8.90 2.61 -1.15
C LYS A 137 -10.24 2.70 -1.89
N ARG A 138 -11.10 1.68 -1.75
CA ARG A 138 -12.45 1.68 -2.37
C ARG A 138 -13.30 2.85 -1.88
N ASN A 139 -13.25 3.15 -0.58
CA ASN A 139 -13.99 4.28 -0.02
C ASN A 139 -13.47 5.60 -0.57
N ASN A 140 -12.14 5.78 -0.62
CA ASN A 140 -11.51 6.95 -1.20
C ASN A 140 -11.89 7.14 -2.67
N ASP A 141 -11.87 6.07 -3.48
CA ASP A 141 -12.26 6.12 -4.89
C ASP A 141 -13.73 6.58 -5.03
N LYS A 142 -14.65 6.05 -4.20
CA LYS A 142 -16.06 6.51 -4.14
C LYS A 142 -16.20 7.97 -3.71
N THR A 143 -15.41 8.40 -2.72
CA THR A 143 -15.40 9.78 -2.24
C THR A 143 -14.92 10.74 -3.33
N MET A 144 -13.88 10.38 -4.07
CA MET A 144 -13.37 11.19 -5.17
C MET A 144 -14.39 11.36 -6.29
N VAL A 145 -15.09 10.28 -6.68
CA VAL A 145 -16.19 10.35 -7.65
C VAL A 145 -17.30 11.29 -7.16
N THR A 146 -17.68 11.19 -5.88
CA THR A 146 -18.69 12.08 -5.29
C THR A 146 -18.25 13.55 -5.29
N ILE A 147 -16.97 13.81 -5.00
CA ILE A 147 -16.41 15.18 -5.03
C ILE A 147 -16.45 15.75 -6.45
N GLU A 148 -16.13 14.94 -7.46
CA GLU A 148 -16.20 15.35 -8.86
C GLU A 148 -17.63 15.69 -9.28
N ASP A 149 -18.60 14.85 -8.90
CA ASP A 149 -20.03 15.12 -9.09
C ASP A 149 -20.45 16.44 -8.44
N ILE A 150 -20.04 16.71 -7.19
CA ILE A 150 -20.33 17.98 -6.50
C ILE A 150 -19.75 19.17 -7.27
N ARG A 151 -18.51 19.08 -7.75
CA ARG A 151 -17.87 20.16 -8.55
C ARG A 151 -18.60 20.39 -9.87
N CYS A 152 -19.05 19.34 -10.54
CA CYS A 152 -19.88 19.44 -11.73
C CYS A 152 -21.21 20.16 -11.42
N LEU A 153 -21.90 19.77 -10.35
CA LEU A 153 -23.15 20.40 -9.91
C LEU A 153 -22.97 21.88 -9.54
N GLU A 154 -21.87 22.24 -8.88
CA GLU A 154 -21.54 23.64 -8.59
C GLU A 154 -21.32 24.45 -9.86
N THR A 155 -20.64 23.87 -10.86
CA THR A 155 -20.40 24.50 -12.16
C THR A 155 -21.72 24.73 -12.91
N ILE A 156 -22.60 23.73 -12.92
CA ILE A 156 -23.95 23.84 -13.48
C ILE A 156 -24.75 24.91 -12.75
N SER A 157 -24.76 24.91 -11.41
CA SER A 157 -25.47 25.90 -10.61
C SER A 157 -24.97 27.32 -10.89
N LYS A 158 -23.65 27.52 -10.99
CA LYS A 158 -23.05 28.80 -11.40
C LYS A 158 -23.45 29.18 -12.83
N PHE A 159 -23.51 28.21 -13.74
CA PHE A 159 -23.92 28.43 -15.12
C PHE A 159 -25.39 28.84 -15.19
N LEU A 160 -26.30 28.15 -14.49
CA LEU A 160 -27.72 28.47 -14.46
C LEU A 160 -28.03 29.81 -13.78
N ARG A 161 -27.24 30.23 -12.78
CA ARG A 161 -27.42 31.53 -12.10
C ARG A 161 -27.02 32.75 -12.94
N LYS A 162 -26.30 32.57 -14.06
CA LYS A 162 -25.87 33.68 -14.91
C LYS A 162 -27.02 34.17 -15.80
N GLY A 163 -27.77 35.15 -15.30
CA GLY A 163 -28.79 35.90 -16.06
C GLY A 163 -30.15 35.21 -16.17
N ASN A 164 -31.07 35.83 -16.90
CA ASN A 164 -32.43 35.31 -17.08
C ASN A 164 -32.44 34.23 -18.19
N CYS A 165 -32.54 32.98 -17.77
CA CYS A 165 -32.71 31.84 -18.66
C CYS A 165 -34.18 31.75 -19.09
N THR A 166 -34.43 31.60 -20.39
CA THR A 166 -35.78 31.53 -20.97
C THR A 166 -36.18 30.11 -21.34
N ARG A 167 -35.21 29.27 -21.72
CA ARG A 167 -35.40 27.85 -22.03
C ARG A 167 -34.18 27.05 -21.56
N ILE A 168 -34.43 25.88 -20.97
CA ILE A 168 -33.40 24.92 -20.53
C ILE A 168 -33.71 23.59 -21.19
N GLU A 169 -32.75 23.05 -21.93
CA GLU A 169 -32.81 21.69 -22.48
C GLU A 169 -31.63 20.88 -21.96
N ILE A 170 -31.90 19.66 -21.48
CA ILE A 170 -30.87 18.70 -21.08
C ILE A 170 -30.96 17.53 -22.06
N ARG A 171 -29.88 17.30 -22.80
CA ARG A 171 -29.78 16.22 -23.79
C ARG A 171 -28.74 15.21 -23.32
N PRO A 172 -29.16 14.08 -22.70
CA PRO A 172 -28.24 13.01 -22.37
C PRO A 172 -27.76 12.30 -23.64
N TYR A 173 -26.50 11.90 -23.67
CA TYR A 173 -25.91 11.10 -24.74
C TYR A 173 -24.79 10.23 -24.19
N VAL A 174 -24.54 9.08 -24.84
CA VAL A 174 -23.45 8.18 -24.46
C VAL A 174 -22.24 8.50 -25.32
N ASN A 175 -21.12 8.86 -24.69
CA ASN A 175 -19.88 9.15 -25.42
C ASN A 175 -19.17 7.83 -25.73
N ARG A 176 -19.28 7.35 -26.97
CA ARG A 176 -18.62 6.12 -27.43
C ARG A 176 -17.21 6.47 -27.94
N GLY A 177 -16.17 6.03 -27.22
CA GLY A 177 -14.80 6.15 -27.70
C GLY A 177 -14.52 5.29 -28.94
N ASN A 178 -15.21 4.15 -29.08
CA ASN A 178 -15.16 3.25 -30.23
C ASN A 178 -16.56 2.96 -30.76
N TRP A 179 -16.81 3.25 -32.04
CA TRP A 179 -18.11 3.08 -32.69
C TRP A 179 -18.41 1.63 -33.13
N LEU A 180 -17.42 0.73 -33.04
CA LEU A 180 -17.46 -0.66 -33.53
C LEU A 180 -17.73 -1.71 -32.44
N GLU A 181 -17.74 -1.34 -31.15
CA GLU A 181 -18.01 -2.31 -30.07
C GLU A 181 -19.52 -2.52 -29.88
N ALA A 182 -19.94 -3.79 -29.86
CA ALA A 182 -21.34 -4.18 -29.72
C ALA A 182 -21.95 -3.65 -28.41
N THR A 183 -23.21 -3.23 -28.51
CA THR A 183 -24.02 -2.58 -27.48
C THR A 183 -24.04 -3.31 -26.13
N MET A 184 -23.16 -2.90 -25.23
CA MET A 184 -23.40 -2.91 -23.78
C MET A 184 -23.56 -1.45 -23.33
N ALA A 185 -24.48 -0.71 -23.97
CA ALA A 185 -24.85 0.61 -23.48
C ALA A 185 -25.44 0.43 -22.07
N ALA A 186 -24.82 1.10 -21.08
CA ALA A 186 -25.10 1.07 -19.64
C ALA A 186 -24.24 0.13 -18.76
N GLY A 187 -23.13 -0.41 -19.24
CA GLY A 187 -22.19 -1.15 -18.37
C GLY A 187 -21.47 -0.25 -17.35
N ASN A 188 -20.97 0.91 -17.80
CA ASN A 188 -20.18 1.82 -16.98
C ASN A 188 -20.82 3.22 -16.86
N PRO A 189 -21.06 3.72 -15.64
CA PRO A 189 -21.65 5.04 -15.39
C PRO A 189 -20.77 6.23 -15.81
N SER A 190 -19.53 5.99 -16.22
CA SER A 190 -18.59 7.00 -16.73
C SER A 190 -18.89 7.47 -18.15
N ASP A 191 -19.64 6.69 -18.92
CA ASP A 191 -19.76 6.87 -20.37
C ASP A 191 -21.00 7.70 -20.75
N VAL A 192 -21.86 7.97 -19.77
CA VAL A 192 -23.06 8.78 -19.92
C VAL A 192 -22.70 10.24 -19.68
N LYS A 193 -22.88 11.07 -20.71
CA LYS A 193 -22.70 12.51 -20.67
C LYS A 193 -24.02 13.21 -20.89
N ALA A 194 -24.08 14.50 -20.61
CA ALA A 194 -25.18 15.33 -21.07
C ALA A 194 -24.71 16.68 -21.56
N THR A 195 -25.51 17.24 -22.45
CA THR A 195 -25.38 18.63 -22.87
C THR A 195 -26.54 19.41 -22.28
N ILE A 196 -26.24 20.49 -21.54
CA ILE A 196 -27.23 21.48 -21.13
C ILE A 196 -27.18 22.63 -22.13
N VAL A 197 -28.29 22.87 -22.81
CA VAL A 197 -28.48 23.99 -23.73
C VAL A 197 -29.41 25.01 -23.08
N LEU A 198 -29.00 26.27 -23.07
CA LEU A 198 -29.74 27.38 -22.48
C LEU A 198 -29.94 28.50 -23.49
N ASP A 199 -31.16 29.03 -23.57
CA ASP A 199 -31.42 30.28 -24.27
C ASP A 199 -31.50 31.42 -23.25
N ARG A 200 -30.63 32.42 -23.40
CA ARG A 200 -30.51 33.56 -22.49
C ARG A 200 -30.89 34.86 -23.17
N LEU A 201 -31.61 35.69 -22.42
CA LEU A 201 -31.99 37.01 -22.86
C LEU A 201 -31.04 38.05 -22.26
N HIS A 202 -30.10 38.56 -23.06
CA HIS A 202 -29.18 39.59 -22.62
C HIS A 202 -29.80 40.98 -22.82
N LYS A 203 -29.68 41.83 -21.79
CA LYS A 203 -29.89 43.26 -21.91
C LYS A 203 -28.59 43.89 -22.36
N VAL A 204 -28.58 44.55 -23.50
CA VAL A 204 -27.48 45.42 -23.91
C VAL A 204 -27.84 46.84 -23.43
N GLY A 205 -26.98 47.47 -22.60
CA GLY A 205 -27.08 48.89 -22.25
C GLY A 205 -26.04 49.70 -23.05
N LYS A 206 -26.04 51.03 -23.19
CA LYS A 206 -26.86 52.16 -22.75
C LYS A 206 -26.99 53.08 -23.98
N GLY A 207 -28.19 53.50 -24.36
CA GLY A 207 -28.43 54.34 -25.53
C GLY A 207 -29.87 54.24 -26.04
N ARG A 208 -30.23 55.04 -27.07
CA ARG A 208 -31.60 55.23 -27.59
C ARG A 208 -32.32 53.94 -28.05
N THR A 209 -31.59 52.84 -28.28
CA THR A 209 -32.15 51.54 -28.67
C THR A 209 -31.94 50.50 -27.56
N LYS A 210 -32.89 50.42 -26.62
CA LYS A 210 -32.96 49.34 -25.63
C LYS A 210 -33.51 48.07 -26.29
N GLY A 211 -32.63 47.24 -26.85
CA GLY A 211 -32.96 45.91 -27.37
C GLY A 211 -32.66 44.79 -26.37
N ARG A 212 -33.42 43.69 -26.45
CA ARG A 212 -33.08 42.41 -25.81
C ARG A 212 -32.63 41.45 -26.91
N HIS A 213 -31.46 40.83 -26.78
CA HIS A 213 -30.98 39.82 -27.73
C HIS A 213 -30.94 38.44 -27.06
N LEU A 214 -31.38 37.43 -27.80
CA LEU A 214 -31.35 36.04 -27.37
C LEU A 214 -29.99 35.42 -27.75
N THR A 215 -29.30 34.80 -26.81
CA THR A 215 -28.10 34.01 -27.06
C THR A 215 -28.33 32.57 -26.64
N ARG A 216 -27.92 31.62 -27.47
CA ARG A 216 -27.95 30.20 -27.15
C ARG A 216 -26.58 29.78 -26.64
N GLN A 217 -26.53 29.25 -25.42
CA GLN A 217 -25.30 28.77 -24.77
C GLN A 217 -25.39 27.27 -24.52
N GLN A 218 -24.27 26.58 -24.71
CA GLN A 218 -24.17 25.13 -24.52
C GLN A 218 -23.09 24.82 -23.49
N LEU A 219 -23.40 23.92 -22.55
CA LEU A 219 -22.47 23.41 -21.55
C LEU A 219 -22.50 21.88 -21.58
N GLU A 220 -21.34 21.27 -21.79
CA GLU A 220 -21.17 19.83 -21.61
C GLU A 220 -20.98 19.52 -20.12
N VAL A 221 -21.72 18.55 -19.62
CA VAL A 221 -21.75 18.21 -18.21
C VAL A 221 -21.65 16.70 -18.02
N HIS A 222 -20.99 16.32 -16.93
CA HIS A 222 -20.70 14.94 -16.57
C HIS A 222 -21.22 14.50 -15.18
N PRO A 223 -22.25 15.10 -14.56
CA PRO A 223 -22.69 14.67 -13.24
C PRO A 223 -23.34 13.28 -13.34
N ARG A 224 -22.66 12.26 -12.80
CA ARG A 224 -23.14 10.87 -12.82
C ARG A 224 -24.48 10.75 -12.09
N SER A 225 -24.63 11.48 -10.99
CA SER A 225 -25.86 11.57 -10.18
C SER A 225 -27.11 12.14 -10.88
N ILE A 226 -26.97 12.88 -11.98
CA ILE A 226 -28.13 13.39 -12.75
C ILE A 226 -28.51 12.44 -13.90
N LEU A 227 -27.54 11.66 -14.39
CA LEU A 227 -27.67 10.88 -15.63
C LEU A 227 -27.98 9.40 -15.40
N LEU A 228 -27.88 8.93 -14.16
CA LEU A 228 -28.19 7.56 -13.76
C LEU A 228 -29.42 7.59 -12.84
N LYS A 229 -30.60 7.39 -13.42
CA LYS A 229 -31.83 7.03 -12.71
C LYS A 229 -32.37 5.74 -13.29
#